data_AF-A0A1M7GY02-F1
#
_entry.id   AF-A0A1M7GY02-F1
#
_cell.length_a   1.000
_cell.length_b   1.000
_cell.length_c   1.000
_cell.angle_alpha   90.00
_cell.angle_beta   90.00
_cell.angle_gamma   90.00
#
_symmetry.space_group_name_H-M   'P 1'
#
loop_
_entity.id
_entity.type
_entity.pdbx_description
1 polymer ?
#
loop_
_entity_poly.entity_id
_entity_poly.type
_entity_poly.pdbx_seq_one_letter_code
_entity_poly.pdbx_strand_id
1 'polypeptide(L)'
;MAEEKIPMLGPWKLRLESIGDEISHAIAETKYPYKNGADLEDMGVDPETLKFSGVLINDEYDRNYTELRNWFLSIFKAPVLLVHPKHGAVTGYPKNVSFSNDRRKRYAAFTFDFVVAHVQDDIQCYTDPYDANFEETQTLNLEVQESVAVSMQQTGVPDIPGSSDWSLIDVWGSLGDAARSFGEATNKAMGQLLGTIESIKAPVDAINTTIDYMDSLSGTLTKAIQECCDSFVTLARKAGSNKGKSRASTATLVTNASSMLAALYGAPASVRAAFATLAAATVATETAKQISDDEKKMGESIAAERVAIDDAEGRELASESEPYLLSPDELEDTLALAREFIQQVLPQAVSPYRLKKMAATLSDAVLRIKLEYMTTKTINVTHETPLHKIALDNKLNYKAAERLCALNNAKNPTFMKGEVLVYAE
;
A
#
# COMPACT_ATOMS: atom_id res chain seq x y z
N MET A 1 -24.10 43.58 1.68
CA MET A 1 -25.30 43.20 2.43
C MET A 1 -25.79 41.90 1.83
N ALA A 2 -25.52 40.76 2.47
CA ALA A 2 -25.97 39.47 1.98
C ALA A 2 -27.50 39.39 2.11
N GLU A 3 -28.21 39.01 1.05
CA GLU A 3 -29.65 38.77 1.10
C GLU A 3 -29.95 37.77 2.22
N GLU A 4 -30.83 38.15 3.14
CA GLU A 4 -31.23 37.30 4.27
C GLU A 4 -32.05 36.11 3.71
N LYS A 5 -31.38 34.96 3.54
CA LYS A 5 -32.02 33.74 3.04
C LYS A 5 -33.00 33.23 4.10
N ILE A 6 -34.29 33.23 3.78
CA ILE A 6 -35.34 32.70 4.65
C ILE A 6 -35.10 31.19 4.81
N PRO A 7 -34.87 30.67 6.03
CA PRO A 7 -34.66 29.24 6.22
C PRO A 7 -35.92 28.45 5.87
N MET A 8 -35.75 27.39 5.08
CA MET A 8 -36.84 26.53 4.62
C MET A 8 -36.46 25.06 4.73
N LEU A 9 -37.41 24.21 5.12
CA LEU A 9 -37.28 22.75 5.12
C LEU A 9 -38.40 22.17 4.25
N GLY A 10 -38.05 21.74 3.03
CA GLY A 10 -39.03 21.35 2.03
C GLY A 10 -40.05 22.48 1.78
N PRO A 11 -41.36 22.25 2.00
CA PRO A 11 -42.38 23.29 1.82
C PRO A 11 -42.51 24.26 3.02
N TRP A 12 -41.80 24.03 4.12
CA TRP A 12 -42.00 24.75 5.38
C TRP A 12 -41.04 25.93 5.53
N LYS A 13 -41.57 27.12 5.86
CA LYS A 13 -40.77 28.26 6.32
C LYS A 13 -40.47 28.10 7.80
N LEU A 14 -39.20 28.20 8.18
CA LEU A 14 -38.76 27.95 9.54
C LEU A 14 -38.41 29.26 10.26
N ARG A 15 -38.79 29.33 11.55
CA ARG A 15 -38.23 30.29 12.50
C ARG A 15 -37.33 29.52 13.46
N LEU A 16 -36.03 29.67 13.27
CA LEU A 16 -35.01 28.92 14.00
C LEU A 16 -34.63 29.65 15.29
N GLU A 17 -34.51 28.90 16.38
CA GLU A 17 -34.00 29.36 17.67
C GLU A 17 -32.49 29.11 17.80
N SER A 18 -32.03 27.95 17.32
CA SER A 18 -30.61 27.59 17.30
C SER A 18 -30.27 26.72 16.10
N ILE A 19 -29.00 26.82 15.70
CA ILE A 19 -28.38 26.06 14.62
C ILE A 19 -27.06 25.54 15.17
N GLY A 20 -26.83 24.24 15.08
CA GLY A 20 -25.56 23.61 15.41
C GLY A 20 -25.17 22.59 14.35
N ASP A 21 -23.87 22.42 14.16
CA ASP A 21 -23.31 21.51 13.17
C ASP A 21 -22.51 20.43 13.94
N GLU A 22 -22.65 19.16 13.56
CA GLU A 22 -21.91 18.04 14.11
C GLU A 22 -21.18 17.31 12.98
N ILE A 23 -19.85 17.23 13.13
CA ILE A 23 -18.95 16.49 12.24
C ILE A 23 -18.23 15.46 13.11
N SER A 24 -18.33 14.19 12.74
CA SER A 24 -17.62 13.08 13.38
C SER A 24 -16.79 12.32 12.35
N HIS A 25 -15.69 11.72 12.80
CA HIS A 25 -14.87 10.82 11.99
C HIS A 25 -15.13 9.39 12.44
N ALA A 26 -15.11 8.47 11.48
CA ALA A 26 -15.13 7.05 11.72
C ALA A 26 -13.69 6.59 12.02
N ILE A 27 -13.33 6.46 13.29
CA ILE A 27 -11.99 6.02 13.71
C ILE A 27 -12.06 4.56 14.15
N ALA A 28 -11.28 3.69 13.51
CA ALA A 28 -11.11 2.30 13.95
C ALA A 28 -10.01 2.23 15.03
N GLU A 29 -10.34 1.68 16.20
CA GLU A 29 -9.41 1.55 17.32
C GLU A 29 -8.96 0.09 17.51
N THR A 30 -7.68 -0.18 17.32
CA THR A 30 -7.08 -1.49 17.62
C THR A 30 -6.33 -1.45 18.95
N LYS A 31 -6.88 -2.13 19.95
CA LYS A 31 -6.33 -2.19 21.32
C LYS A 31 -5.51 -3.46 21.52
N TYR A 32 -4.32 -3.31 22.08
CA TYR A 32 -3.43 -4.44 22.38
C TYR A 32 -3.42 -4.72 23.90
N PRO A 33 -3.60 -5.99 24.33
CA PRO A 33 -3.49 -6.35 25.75
C PRO A 33 -2.13 -5.96 26.32
N TYR A 34 -2.12 -5.43 27.55
CA TYR A 34 -0.90 -5.04 28.29
C TYR A 34 -0.07 -3.90 27.68
N LYS A 35 -0.57 -3.23 26.64
CA LYS A 35 0.03 -2.01 26.08
C LYS A 35 -0.89 -0.84 26.36
N ASN A 36 -0.34 0.26 26.88
CA ASN A 36 -1.11 1.49 27.03
C ASN A 36 -1.19 2.20 25.67
N GLY A 37 -2.40 2.52 25.22
CA GLY A 37 -2.69 3.11 23.90
C GLY A 37 -3.43 2.16 22.95
N ALA A 38 -3.86 2.71 21.81
CA ALA A 38 -4.49 1.99 20.70
C ALA A 38 -3.85 2.45 19.39
N ASP A 39 -3.84 1.57 18.39
CA ASP A 39 -3.67 2.00 17.01
C ASP A 39 -4.96 2.64 16.53
N LEU A 40 -4.87 3.80 15.88
CA LEU A 40 -6.01 4.56 15.39
C LEU A 40 -5.89 4.68 13.88
N GLU A 41 -6.87 4.15 13.17
CA GLU A 41 -7.00 4.27 11.72
C GLU A 41 -8.21 5.17 11.41
N ASP A 42 -7.98 6.25 10.67
CA ASP A 42 -9.05 7.16 10.22
C ASP A 42 -9.72 6.57 8.98
N MET A 43 -10.94 6.07 9.14
CA MET A 43 -11.75 5.45 8.08
C MET A 43 -12.57 6.48 7.30
N GLY A 44 -12.37 7.77 7.57
CA GLY A 44 -13.05 8.88 6.90
C GLY A 44 -14.06 9.59 7.78
N VAL A 45 -14.85 10.46 7.14
CA VAL A 45 -15.77 11.38 7.82
C VAL A 45 -17.20 10.82 7.77
N ASP A 46 -17.88 10.80 8.91
CA ASP A 46 -19.30 10.46 8.97
C ASP A 46 -20.15 11.53 8.24
N PRO A 47 -21.38 11.19 7.81
CA PRO A 47 -22.28 12.16 7.21
C PRO A 47 -22.53 13.36 8.14
N GLU A 48 -22.26 14.57 7.63
CA GLU A 48 -22.49 15.81 8.35
C GLU A 48 -23.96 15.90 8.81
N THR A 49 -24.15 16.19 10.10
CA THR A 49 -25.46 16.32 10.71
C THR A 49 -25.69 17.75 11.18
N LEU A 50 -26.68 18.41 10.59
CA LEU A 50 -27.12 19.75 10.97
C LEU A 50 -28.28 19.64 11.98
N LYS A 51 -28.12 20.25 13.15
CA LYS A 51 -29.10 20.24 14.24
C LYS A 51 -29.84 21.56 14.29
N PHE A 52 -31.17 21.47 14.24
CA PHE A 52 -32.05 22.63 14.25
C PHE A 52 -32.99 22.59 15.45
N SER A 53 -33.18 23.75 16.08
CA SER A 53 -34.28 23.98 17.01
C SER A 53 -35.18 25.07 16.47
N GLY A 54 -36.48 24.82 16.45
CA GLY A 54 -37.48 25.74 15.95
C GLY A 54 -38.72 25.77 16.82
N VAL A 55 -39.50 26.84 16.66
CA VAL A 55 -40.75 27.01 17.40
C VAL A 55 -41.89 27.29 16.44
N LEU A 56 -43.00 26.58 16.62
CA LEU A 56 -44.25 26.83 15.93
C LEU A 56 -45.10 27.80 16.75
N ILE A 57 -45.22 29.05 16.27
CA ILE A 57 -46.10 30.09 16.84
C ILE A 57 -46.90 30.69 15.69
N ASN A 58 -48.18 30.31 15.55
CA ASN A 58 -49.07 30.88 14.53
C ASN A 58 -50.55 30.76 14.93
N ASP A 59 -51.39 31.53 14.25
CA ASP A 59 -52.84 31.57 14.50
C ASP A 59 -53.55 30.26 14.12
N GLU A 60 -52.99 29.50 13.17
CA GLU A 60 -53.49 28.20 12.68
C GLU A 60 -52.73 27.00 13.30
N TYR A 61 -52.40 27.13 14.59
CA TYR A 61 -51.54 26.20 15.34
C TYR A 61 -51.92 24.72 15.19
N ASP A 62 -53.18 24.37 15.43
CA ASP A 62 -53.61 22.96 15.48
C ASP A 62 -53.49 22.28 14.11
N ARG A 63 -53.75 23.03 13.02
CA ARG A 63 -53.61 22.53 11.65
C ARG A 63 -52.14 22.35 11.28
N ASN A 64 -51.34 23.40 11.48
CA ASN A 64 -49.93 23.42 11.10
C ASN A 64 -49.09 22.43 11.91
N TYR A 65 -49.40 22.24 13.21
CA TYR A 65 -48.74 21.21 14.02
C TYR A 65 -49.05 19.81 13.48
N THR A 66 -50.31 19.54 13.13
CA THR A 66 -50.73 18.22 12.63
C THR A 66 -50.10 17.93 11.26
N GLU A 67 -50.09 18.90 10.36
CA GLU A 67 -49.47 18.76 9.03
C GLU A 67 -47.96 18.60 9.11
N LEU A 68 -47.26 19.41 9.93
CA LEU A 68 -45.82 19.29 10.13
C LEU A 68 -45.44 17.92 10.72
N ARG A 69 -46.17 17.47 11.75
CA ARG A 69 -45.95 16.16 12.35
C ARG A 69 -46.18 15.03 11.34
N ASN A 70 -47.25 15.11 10.54
CA ASN A 70 -47.52 14.12 9.52
C ASN A 70 -46.48 14.13 8.39
N TRP A 71 -45.92 15.29 8.08
CA TRP A 71 -44.83 15.41 7.11
C TRP A 71 -43.56 14.69 7.59
N PHE A 72 -43.15 14.85 8.86
CA PHE A 72 -42.03 14.10 9.43
C PHE A 72 -42.30 12.59 9.57
N LEU A 73 -43.56 12.18 9.68
CA LEU A 73 -43.96 10.76 9.69
C LEU A 73 -44.04 10.14 8.28
N SER A 74 -43.91 10.95 7.22
CA SER A 74 -44.01 10.47 5.86
C SER A 74 -42.73 9.77 5.40
N ILE A 75 -42.86 8.86 4.42
CA ILE A 75 -41.70 8.24 3.77
C ILE A 75 -41.16 9.22 2.71
N PHE A 76 -39.94 9.68 2.90
CA PHE A 76 -39.23 10.53 1.94
C PHE A 76 -38.66 9.69 0.79
N LYS A 77 -39.20 9.85 -0.43
CA LYS A 77 -38.76 9.11 -1.63
C LYS A 77 -37.51 9.70 -2.32
N ALA A 78 -37.15 10.93 -1.96
CA ALA A 78 -36.01 11.67 -2.50
C ALA A 78 -35.45 12.59 -1.40
N PRO A 79 -34.19 13.05 -1.52
CA PRO A 79 -33.61 14.00 -0.58
C PRO A 79 -34.46 15.27 -0.49
N VAL A 80 -34.68 15.73 0.74
CA VAL A 80 -35.39 16.97 1.03
C VAL A 80 -34.41 18.14 0.84
N LEU A 81 -34.90 19.23 0.26
CA LEU A 81 -34.16 20.48 0.19
C LEU A 81 -34.31 21.26 1.50
N LEU A 82 -33.18 21.58 2.14
CA LEU A 82 -33.07 22.48 3.27
C LEU A 82 -32.32 23.74 2.82
N VAL A 83 -32.91 24.91 3.02
CA VAL A 83 -32.22 26.19 2.81
C VAL A 83 -31.65 26.65 4.15
N HIS A 84 -30.35 26.43 4.33
CA HIS A 84 -29.59 26.87 5.49
C HIS A 84 -29.24 28.37 5.37
N PRO A 85 -29.40 29.18 6.44
CA PRO A 85 -29.09 30.61 6.39
C PRO A 85 -27.63 30.94 6.04
N LYS A 86 -26.68 30.09 6.46
CA LYS A 86 -25.24 30.27 6.19
C LYS A 86 -24.74 29.43 5.01
N HIS A 87 -25.14 28.16 4.95
CA HIS A 87 -24.61 27.15 4.01
C HIS A 87 -25.38 27.13 2.68
N GLY A 88 -26.50 27.84 2.59
CA GLY A 88 -27.33 27.87 1.38
C GLY A 88 -28.18 26.61 1.21
N ALA A 89 -28.44 26.23 -0.03
CA ALA A 89 -29.27 25.06 -0.34
C ALA A 89 -28.50 23.76 -0.11
N VAL A 90 -28.98 22.94 0.81
CA VAL A 90 -28.42 21.64 1.19
C VAL A 90 -29.47 20.56 0.96
N THR A 91 -29.09 19.41 0.41
CA THR A 91 -30.00 18.27 0.20
C THR A 91 -29.70 17.16 1.20
N GLY A 92 -30.74 16.55 1.77
CA GLY A 92 -30.55 15.56 2.83
C GLY A 92 -31.83 14.93 3.33
N TYR A 93 -31.75 14.26 4.48
CA TYR A 93 -32.88 13.61 5.11
C TYR A 93 -33.00 14.02 6.59
N PRO A 94 -34.22 14.27 7.08
CA PRO A 94 -34.45 14.35 8.52
C PRO A 94 -34.25 12.96 9.15
N LYS A 95 -33.30 12.85 10.10
CA LYS A 95 -32.97 11.60 10.79
C LYS A 95 -33.79 11.41 12.06
N ASN A 96 -33.80 12.43 12.91
CA ASN A 96 -34.55 12.44 14.16
C ASN A 96 -35.37 13.72 14.25
N VAL A 97 -36.55 13.64 14.85
CA VAL A 97 -37.34 14.81 15.23
C VAL A 97 -37.95 14.60 16.61
N SER A 98 -37.90 15.63 17.44
CA SER A 98 -38.54 15.67 18.75
C SER A 98 -39.49 16.86 18.82
N PHE A 99 -40.69 16.64 19.35
CA PHE A 99 -41.69 17.69 19.55
C PHE A 99 -41.98 17.83 21.04
N SER A 100 -41.80 19.04 21.56
CA SER A 100 -42.29 19.46 22.88
C SER A 100 -43.51 20.35 22.69
N ASN A 101 -44.71 19.77 22.84
CA ASN A 101 -45.98 20.44 22.58
C ASN A 101 -46.73 20.74 23.89
N ASP A 102 -47.01 22.02 24.14
CA ASP A 102 -47.99 22.47 25.14
C ASP A 102 -49.22 23.06 24.44
N ARG A 103 -50.23 22.21 24.21
CA ARG A 103 -51.48 22.59 23.53
C ARG A 103 -52.24 23.70 24.26
N ARG A 104 -52.08 23.85 25.58
CA ARG A 104 -52.78 24.90 26.36
C ARG A 104 -52.26 26.29 26.00
N LYS A 105 -51.00 26.36 25.59
CA LYS A 105 -50.31 27.61 25.23
C LYS A 105 -50.21 27.83 23.72
N ARG A 106 -50.77 26.93 22.90
CA ARG A 106 -50.62 26.92 21.43
C ARG A 106 -49.16 27.09 21.02
N TYR A 107 -48.30 26.29 21.65
CA TYR A 107 -46.86 26.40 21.54
C TYR A 107 -46.26 24.99 21.37
N ALA A 108 -45.48 24.83 20.30
CA ALA A 108 -44.66 23.63 20.12
C ALA A 108 -43.23 24.05 19.78
N ALA A 109 -42.28 23.63 20.62
CA ALA A 109 -40.88 23.61 20.26
C ALA A 109 -40.58 22.27 19.59
N PHE A 110 -39.74 22.28 18.56
CA PHE A 110 -39.29 21.05 17.94
C PHE A 110 -37.82 21.14 17.59
N THR A 111 -37.14 20.01 17.72
CA THR A 111 -35.75 19.85 17.31
C THR A 111 -35.68 18.76 16.28
N PHE A 112 -34.85 18.94 15.25
CA PHE A 112 -34.62 17.89 14.26
C PHE A 112 -33.16 17.87 13.82
N ASP A 113 -32.71 16.65 13.52
CA ASP A 113 -31.40 16.37 12.96
C ASP A 113 -31.56 16.17 11.45
N PHE A 114 -30.80 16.92 10.66
CA PHE A 114 -30.80 16.84 9.20
C PHE A 114 -29.46 16.31 8.71
N VAL A 115 -29.45 15.11 8.15
CA VAL A 115 -28.24 14.48 7.61
C VAL A 115 -28.09 14.90 6.16
N VAL A 116 -26.94 15.47 5.84
CA VAL A 116 -26.63 15.91 4.48
C VAL A 116 -26.47 14.68 3.58
N ALA A 117 -27.28 14.61 2.52
CA ALA A 117 -27.14 13.62 1.46
C ALA A 117 -26.13 14.17 0.46
N HIS A 118 -24.86 14.15 0.86
CA HIS A 118 -23.75 14.32 -0.05
C HIS A 118 -22.98 13.01 -0.03
N VAL A 119 -22.94 12.34 -1.18
CA VAL A 119 -21.85 11.42 -1.44
C VAL A 119 -20.72 12.36 -1.80
N GLN A 120 -19.78 12.57 -0.87
CA GLN A 120 -18.49 13.08 -1.28
C GLN A 120 -18.05 12.13 -2.40
N ASP A 121 -17.71 12.65 -3.59
CA ASP A 121 -17.09 11.81 -4.62
C ASP A 121 -15.99 11.02 -3.89
N ASP A 122 -15.78 9.74 -4.26
CA ASP A 122 -14.74 8.89 -3.69
C ASP A 122 -13.37 9.56 -3.90
N ILE A 123 -13.07 10.55 -3.07
CA ILE A 123 -11.75 10.92 -2.68
C ILE A 123 -11.49 9.91 -1.57
N GLN A 124 -11.35 8.65 -1.97
CA GLN A 124 -10.40 7.82 -1.26
C GLN A 124 -9.16 8.72 -1.19
N CYS A 125 -8.83 9.21 0.00
CA CYS A 125 -7.46 9.51 0.31
C CYS A 125 -6.75 8.15 0.24
N TYR A 126 -6.50 7.70 -0.99
CA TYR A 126 -5.36 6.88 -1.35
C TYR A 126 -4.18 7.72 -0.86
N THR A 127 -3.83 7.59 0.43
CA THR A 127 -2.41 7.43 0.72
C THR A 127 -2.07 6.23 -0.12
N ASP A 128 -1.36 6.45 -1.22
CA ASP A 128 -1.20 5.46 -2.25
C ASP A 128 -0.70 4.15 -1.59
N PRO A 129 -1.57 3.12 -1.39
CA PRO A 129 -1.19 1.91 -0.68
C PRO A 129 -0.14 1.15 -1.48
N TYR A 130 0.05 1.49 -2.77
CA TYR A 130 1.13 1.00 -3.60
C TYR A 130 2.48 1.31 -2.94
N ASP A 131 2.71 2.54 -2.46
CA ASP A 131 4.01 2.93 -1.93
C ASP A 131 4.18 2.66 -0.43
N ALA A 132 3.11 2.55 0.36
CA ALA A 132 3.21 2.38 1.81
C ALA A 132 4.07 1.17 2.26
N ASN A 133 3.95 0.03 1.56
CA ASN A 133 4.76 -1.16 1.85
C ASN A 133 6.23 -0.98 1.45
N PHE A 134 6.46 -0.30 0.33
CA PHE A 134 7.81 0.03 -0.13
C PHE A 134 8.47 1.05 0.81
N GLU A 135 7.76 2.10 1.22
CA GLU A 135 8.24 3.10 2.18
C GLU A 135 8.54 2.49 3.55
N GLU A 136 7.68 1.59 4.06
CA GLU A 136 7.94 0.91 5.33
C GLU A 136 9.18 0.01 5.23
N THR A 137 9.30 -0.79 4.16
CA THR A 137 10.47 -1.64 3.97
C THR A 137 11.73 -0.83 3.67
N GLN A 138 11.65 0.31 3.00
CA GLN A 138 12.77 1.23 2.83
C GLN A 138 13.21 1.81 4.17
N THR A 139 12.26 2.29 4.98
CA THR A 139 12.53 2.78 6.35
C THR A 139 13.23 1.72 7.19
N LEU A 140 12.73 0.48 7.21
CA LEU A 140 13.35 -0.62 7.94
C LEU A 140 14.74 -0.97 7.42
N ASN A 141 14.99 -0.84 6.11
CA ASN A 141 16.31 -1.08 5.52
C ASN A 141 17.33 -0.02 5.98
N LEU A 142 16.93 1.26 6.05
CA LEU A 142 17.78 2.33 6.61
C LEU A 142 18.15 2.01 8.08
N GLU A 143 17.18 1.61 8.90
CA GLU A 143 17.47 1.20 10.29
C GLU A 143 18.35 -0.05 10.40
N VAL A 144 18.23 -0.99 9.45
CA VAL A 144 19.12 -2.16 9.37
C VAL A 144 20.55 -1.72 9.06
N GLN A 145 20.74 -0.78 8.14
CA GLN A 145 22.06 -0.25 7.80
C GLN A 145 22.76 0.41 8.99
N GLU A 146 22.03 1.24 9.75
CA GLU A 146 22.53 1.83 10.99
C GLU A 146 22.90 0.76 12.02
N SER A 147 22.02 -0.23 12.21
CA SER A 147 22.25 -1.33 13.15
C SER A 147 23.48 -2.18 12.78
N VAL A 148 23.74 -2.38 11.49
CA VAL A 148 24.92 -3.10 11.00
C VAL A 148 26.18 -2.30 11.30
N ALA A 149 26.23 -1.01 10.97
CA ALA A 149 27.39 -0.17 11.23
C ALA A 149 27.79 -0.18 12.73
N VAL A 150 26.81 -0.03 13.62
CA VAL A 150 27.02 -0.07 15.08
C VAL A 150 27.52 -1.45 15.54
N SER A 151 26.93 -2.54 15.04
CA SER A 151 27.35 -3.90 15.42
C SER A 151 28.78 -4.22 14.99
N MET A 152 29.20 -3.72 13.83
CA MET A 152 30.57 -3.89 13.35
C MET A 152 31.60 -3.21 14.26
N GLN A 153 31.30 -2.00 14.76
CA GLN A 153 32.14 -1.33 15.76
C GLN A 153 32.25 -2.14 17.06
N GLN A 154 31.12 -2.67 17.56
CA GLN A 154 31.08 -3.45 18.80
C GLN A 154 31.79 -4.80 18.71
N THR A 155 31.90 -5.38 17.51
CA THR A 155 32.48 -6.71 17.27
C THR A 155 33.96 -6.68 16.88
N GLY A 156 34.61 -5.51 17.05
CA GLY A 156 36.07 -5.40 16.92
C GLY A 156 36.57 -4.91 15.57
N VAL A 157 35.71 -4.30 14.72
CA VAL A 157 36.20 -3.41 13.66
C VAL A 157 36.69 -2.13 14.35
N PRO A 158 38.00 -1.79 14.27
CA PRO A 158 38.55 -0.60 14.91
C PRO A 158 37.88 0.66 14.35
N ASP A 159 37.47 1.52 15.26
CA ASP A 159 36.95 2.84 14.91
C ASP A 159 38.13 3.77 14.64
N ILE A 160 38.57 3.81 13.38
CA ILE A 160 39.64 4.71 12.91
C ILE A 160 38.97 5.94 12.29
N PRO A 161 39.01 7.11 12.96
CA PRO A 161 38.37 8.33 12.45
C PRO A 161 39.05 8.84 11.18
N GLY A 162 38.26 9.28 10.19
CA GLY A 162 38.76 9.95 8.99
C GLY A 162 39.28 9.01 7.90
N SER A 163 38.96 7.72 7.96
CA SER A 163 39.37 6.73 6.94
C SER A 163 38.41 6.70 5.74
N SER A 164 38.40 7.77 4.95
CA SER A 164 37.78 7.74 3.61
C SER A 164 38.62 6.93 2.61
N ASP A 165 39.92 6.77 2.90
CA ASP A 165 40.85 5.96 2.12
C ASP A 165 41.08 4.58 2.74
N TRP A 166 40.77 3.54 1.94
CA TRP A 166 40.99 2.13 2.24
C TRP A 166 42.46 1.76 2.50
N SER A 167 43.41 2.67 2.27
CA SER A 167 44.84 2.49 2.52
C SER A 167 45.21 2.40 4.01
N LEU A 168 44.29 2.73 4.92
CA LEU A 168 44.51 2.63 6.38
C LEU A 168 44.49 1.20 6.94
N ILE A 169 44.43 0.19 6.07
CA ILE A 169 44.79 -1.21 6.39
C ILE A 169 46.19 -1.31 7.05
N ASP A 170 47.10 -0.39 6.73
CA ASP A 170 48.43 -0.37 7.36
C ASP A 170 48.39 -0.13 8.87
N VAL A 171 47.29 0.45 9.41
CA VAL A 171 47.07 0.59 10.85
C VAL A 171 46.88 -0.78 11.52
N TRP A 172 46.34 -1.76 10.81
CA TRP A 172 46.17 -3.13 11.33
C TRP A 172 47.51 -3.85 11.51
N GLY A 173 48.54 -3.46 10.75
CA GLY A 173 49.90 -3.96 10.93
C GLY A 173 50.53 -3.54 12.26
N SER A 174 49.98 -2.51 12.92
CA SER A 174 50.43 -2.05 14.25
C SER A 174 49.73 -2.75 15.42
N LEU A 175 48.65 -3.48 15.16
CA LEU A 175 47.88 -4.26 16.13
C LEU A 175 48.32 -5.73 15.99
N GLY A 176 48.54 -6.44 17.11
CA GLY A 176 49.18 -7.77 17.11
C GLY A 176 48.55 -8.84 16.20
N ASP A 177 49.12 -10.05 16.17
CA ASP A 177 48.84 -11.10 15.18
C ASP A 177 47.35 -11.39 14.88
N ALA A 178 46.48 -11.31 15.89
CA ALA A 178 45.03 -11.51 15.73
C ALA A 178 44.35 -10.38 14.93
N ALA A 179 44.76 -9.13 15.14
CA ALA A 179 44.25 -7.99 14.38
C ALA A 179 44.77 -8.03 12.94
N ARG A 180 46.03 -8.41 12.74
CA ARG A 180 46.59 -8.61 11.41
C ARG A 180 45.82 -9.67 10.60
N SER A 181 45.54 -10.83 11.20
CA SER A 181 44.76 -11.89 10.55
C SER A 181 43.33 -11.44 10.22
N PHE A 182 42.69 -10.67 11.11
CA PHE A 182 41.37 -10.10 10.84
C PHE A 182 41.40 -9.10 9.68
N GLY A 183 42.40 -8.21 9.66
CA GLY A 183 42.61 -7.24 8.60
C GLY A 183 42.82 -7.91 7.23
N GLU A 184 43.69 -8.92 7.16
CA GLU A 184 43.93 -9.69 5.93
C GLU A 184 42.65 -10.37 5.40
N ALA A 185 41.86 -10.99 6.28
CA ALA A 185 40.59 -11.62 5.90
C ALA A 185 39.53 -10.59 5.44
N THR A 186 39.48 -9.43 6.11
CA THR A 186 38.59 -8.31 5.74
C THR A 186 38.97 -7.72 4.39
N ASN A 187 40.26 -7.59 4.09
CA ASN A 187 40.75 -7.09 2.81
C ASN A 187 40.40 -8.00 1.66
N LYS A 188 40.52 -9.32 1.88
CA LYS A 188 40.10 -10.31 0.90
C LYS A 188 38.60 -10.20 0.61
N ALA A 189 37.77 -10.09 1.66
CA ALA A 189 36.34 -9.88 1.52
C ALA A 189 36.02 -8.58 0.76
N MET A 190 36.71 -7.48 1.08
CA MET A 190 36.54 -6.20 0.40
C MET A 190 36.92 -6.29 -1.08
N GLY A 191 38.05 -6.94 -1.41
CA GLY A 191 38.44 -7.16 -2.80
C GLY A 191 37.41 -7.97 -3.59
N GLN A 192 36.71 -8.92 -2.96
CA GLN A 192 35.61 -9.65 -3.60
C GLN A 192 34.38 -8.74 -3.85
N LEU A 193 34.02 -7.87 -2.90
CA LEU A 193 32.93 -6.91 -3.05
C LEU A 193 33.23 -5.89 -4.15
N LEU A 194 34.40 -5.22 -4.08
CA LEU A 194 34.82 -4.22 -5.06
C LEU A 194 34.99 -4.81 -6.46
N GLY A 195 35.57 -6.01 -6.58
CA GLY A 195 35.68 -6.70 -7.87
C GLY A 195 34.31 -7.00 -8.50
N THR A 196 33.28 -7.24 -7.66
CA THR A 196 31.91 -7.42 -8.13
C THR A 196 31.30 -6.11 -8.61
N ILE A 197 31.48 -5.02 -7.86
CA ILE A 197 31.05 -3.68 -8.24
C ILE A 197 31.68 -3.30 -9.60
N GLU A 198 33.00 -3.48 -9.76
CA GLU A 198 33.70 -3.17 -11.02
C GLU A 198 33.25 -4.03 -12.21
N SER A 199 32.88 -5.29 -11.95
CA SER A 199 32.37 -6.20 -12.99
C SER A 199 31.00 -5.75 -13.53
N ILE A 200 30.20 -5.10 -12.69
CA ILE A 200 28.86 -4.62 -13.01
C ILE A 200 28.99 -3.16 -13.46
N LYS A 201 29.50 -2.94 -14.68
CA LYS A 201 29.65 -1.61 -15.30
C LYS A 201 28.29 -0.99 -15.69
N ALA A 202 27.48 -0.62 -14.71
CA ALA A 202 26.19 0.03 -14.95
C ALA A 202 26.01 1.23 -14.01
N PRO A 203 25.35 2.32 -14.47
CA PRO A 203 24.91 3.37 -13.56
C PRO A 203 23.98 2.75 -12.51
N VAL A 204 24.33 2.93 -11.24
CA VAL A 204 23.59 2.38 -10.11
C VAL A 204 22.50 3.39 -9.73
N ASP A 205 21.24 3.08 -10.03
CA ASP A 205 20.10 3.76 -9.41
C ASP A 205 19.96 3.23 -7.99
N ALA A 206 20.78 3.78 -7.08
CA ALA A 206 20.86 3.33 -5.70
C ALA A 206 19.49 3.47 -5.02
N ILE A 207 19.05 2.41 -4.35
CA ILE A 207 17.83 2.42 -3.53
C ILE A 207 18.00 3.37 -2.32
N ASN A 208 19.24 3.62 -1.90
CA ASN A 208 19.59 4.24 -0.62
C ASN A 208 20.62 5.37 -0.77
N THR A 209 20.27 6.46 -1.45
CA THR A 209 21.17 7.62 -1.68
C THR A 209 21.39 8.54 -0.48
N THR A 210 20.92 8.21 0.72
CA THR A 210 20.68 9.22 1.78
C THR A 210 21.37 8.95 3.12
N ILE A 211 22.20 7.91 3.25
CA ILE A 211 22.88 7.63 4.53
C ILE A 211 24.24 8.32 4.60
N ASP A 212 24.40 9.21 5.59
CA ASP A 212 25.70 9.67 6.07
C ASP A 212 26.35 8.53 6.86
N TYR A 213 27.19 7.75 6.18
CA TYR A 213 28.03 6.77 6.85
C TYR A 213 29.05 7.53 7.69
N MET A 214 29.17 7.18 8.99
CA MET A 214 30.23 7.72 9.84
C MET A 214 31.61 7.55 9.17
N ASP A 215 32.47 8.57 9.23
CA ASP A 215 33.87 8.56 8.76
C ASP A 215 34.75 7.59 9.58
N SER A 216 34.43 6.30 9.46
CA SER A 216 34.97 5.18 10.22
C SER A 216 35.07 3.96 9.31
N LEU A 217 36.02 3.06 9.57
CA LEU A 217 36.22 1.84 8.78
C LEU A 217 34.96 0.96 8.70
N SER A 218 34.18 0.88 9.78
CA SER A 218 32.87 0.18 9.79
C SER A 218 31.85 0.84 8.87
N GLY A 219 31.82 2.17 8.82
CA GLY A 219 30.97 2.93 7.90
C GLY A 219 31.37 2.67 6.46
N THR A 220 32.67 2.73 6.16
CA THR A 220 33.19 2.44 4.81
C THR A 220 32.87 1.02 4.37
N LEU A 221 33.02 0.01 5.26
CA LEU A 221 32.70 -1.38 4.93
C LEU A 221 31.19 -1.59 4.70
N THR A 222 30.35 -0.97 5.51
CA THR A 222 28.88 -0.98 5.35
C THR A 222 28.49 -0.38 3.99
N LYS A 223 29.11 0.74 3.63
CA LYS A 223 28.93 1.38 2.32
C LYS A 223 29.32 0.47 1.15
N ALA A 224 30.49 -0.15 1.19
CA ALA A 224 30.92 -1.06 0.12
C ALA A 224 30.02 -2.30 -0.03
N ILE A 225 29.51 -2.82 1.09
CA ILE A 225 28.51 -3.90 1.05
C ILE A 225 27.22 -3.41 0.38
N GLN A 226 26.75 -2.22 0.74
CA GLN A 226 25.53 -1.65 0.15
C GLN A 226 25.70 -1.39 -1.35
N GLU A 227 26.82 -0.81 -1.78
CA GLU A 227 27.14 -0.59 -3.21
C GLU A 227 27.18 -1.91 -3.99
N CYS A 228 27.69 -2.97 -3.38
CA CYS A 228 27.66 -4.31 -3.97
C CYS A 228 26.21 -4.83 -4.11
N CYS A 229 25.37 -4.63 -3.09
CA CYS A 229 23.96 -5.01 -3.14
C CYS A 229 23.18 -4.20 -4.19
N ASP A 230 23.43 -2.90 -4.31
CA ASP A 230 22.80 -2.02 -5.31
C ASP A 230 23.22 -2.39 -6.74
N SER A 231 24.46 -2.90 -6.91
CA SER A 231 24.92 -3.47 -8.18
C SER A 231 24.12 -4.73 -8.55
N PHE A 232 23.79 -5.58 -7.57
CA PHE A 232 22.91 -6.73 -7.80
C PHE A 232 21.47 -6.33 -8.14
N VAL A 233 20.94 -5.28 -7.50
CA VAL A 233 19.62 -4.72 -7.84
C VAL A 233 19.61 -4.28 -9.29
N THR A 234 20.67 -3.63 -9.77
CA THR A 234 20.77 -3.18 -11.16
C THR A 234 20.73 -4.37 -12.14
N LEU A 235 21.37 -5.48 -11.81
CA LEU A 235 21.27 -6.71 -12.60
C LEU A 235 19.86 -7.33 -12.53
N ALA A 236 19.26 -7.35 -11.35
CA ALA A 236 17.93 -7.88 -11.12
C ALA A 236 16.87 -7.14 -11.94
N ARG A 237 16.90 -5.80 -11.93
CA ARG A 237 16.00 -4.96 -12.73
C ARG A 237 16.14 -5.21 -14.23
N LYS A 238 17.35 -5.44 -14.74
CA LYS A 238 17.56 -5.84 -16.15
C LYS A 238 16.98 -7.21 -16.46
N ALA A 239 17.05 -8.16 -15.53
CA ALA A 239 16.40 -9.46 -15.71
C ALA A 239 14.86 -9.33 -15.71
N GLY A 240 14.31 -8.42 -14.91
CA GLY A 240 12.88 -8.12 -14.85
C GLY A 240 12.31 -7.34 -16.04
N SER A 241 13.13 -6.56 -16.77
CA SER A 241 12.64 -5.71 -17.87
C SER A 241 12.12 -6.50 -19.08
N ASN A 242 12.51 -7.75 -19.25
CA ASN A 242 11.96 -8.63 -20.28
C ASN A 242 10.62 -9.22 -19.80
N LYS A 243 9.54 -8.47 -20.01
CA LYS A 243 8.14 -8.84 -19.72
C LYS A 243 7.74 -8.84 -18.23
N GLY A 244 8.30 -7.93 -17.43
CA GLY A 244 7.68 -7.51 -16.17
C GLY A 244 7.54 -8.59 -15.10
N LYS A 245 8.38 -9.63 -15.08
CA LYS A 245 8.27 -10.68 -14.06
C LYS A 245 9.08 -10.32 -12.82
N SER A 246 8.42 -9.72 -11.83
CA SER A 246 8.94 -9.47 -10.47
C SER A 246 9.72 -10.67 -9.93
N ARG A 247 9.17 -11.89 -10.10
CA ARG A 247 9.83 -13.16 -9.79
C ARG A 247 11.24 -13.31 -10.36
N ALA A 248 11.45 -12.99 -11.64
CA ALA A 248 12.76 -13.16 -12.30
C ALA A 248 13.79 -12.14 -11.76
N SER A 249 13.32 -10.92 -11.47
CA SER A 249 14.11 -9.89 -10.79
C SER A 249 14.55 -10.37 -9.40
N THR A 250 13.60 -10.74 -8.54
CA THR A 250 13.87 -11.21 -7.18
C THR A 250 14.74 -12.47 -7.16
N ALA A 251 14.49 -13.44 -8.04
CA ALA A 251 15.32 -14.64 -8.15
C ALA A 251 16.77 -14.32 -8.52
N THR A 252 16.99 -13.38 -9.44
CA THR A 252 18.33 -12.93 -9.83
C THR A 252 19.04 -12.27 -8.66
N LEU A 253 18.34 -11.41 -7.92
CA LEU A 253 18.87 -10.72 -6.75
C LEU A 253 19.27 -11.73 -5.65
N VAL A 254 18.37 -12.65 -5.30
CA VAL A 254 18.63 -13.71 -4.31
C VAL A 254 19.80 -14.60 -4.72
N THR A 255 19.89 -14.96 -6.00
CA THR A 255 20.99 -15.80 -6.53
C THR A 255 22.34 -15.10 -6.39
N ASN A 256 22.42 -13.82 -6.75
CA ASN A 256 23.65 -13.04 -6.65
C ASN A 256 24.05 -12.82 -5.18
N ALA A 257 23.09 -12.46 -4.33
CA ALA A 257 23.30 -12.29 -2.89
C ALA A 257 23.80 -13.59 -2.23
N SER A 258 23.18 -14.73 -2.57
CA SER A 258 23.58 -16.05 -2.06
C SER A 258 24.97 -16.46 -2.53
N SER A 259 25.29 -16.19 -3.80
CA SER A 259 26.62 -16.47 -4.38
C SER A 259 27.71 -15.65 -3.70
N MET A 260 27.45 -14.36 -3.44
CA MET A 260 28.38 -13.51 -2.71
C MET A 260 28.53 -13.95 -1.25
N LEU A 261 27.43 -14.30 -0.57
CA LEU A 261 27.48 -14.83 0.79
C LEU A 261 28.33 -16.11 0.89
N ALA A 262 28.29 -16.96 -0.13
CA ALA A 262 29.16 -18.13 -0.23
C ALA A 262 30.63 -17.75 -0.50
N ALA A 263 30.89 -16.76 -1.37
CA ALA A 263 32.23 -16.25 -1.64
C ALA A 263 32.92 -15.66 -0.39
N LEU A 264 32.13 -15.09 0.53
CA LEU A 264 32.56 -14.52 1.80
C LEU A 264 32.75 -15.55 2.93
N TYR A 265 32.79 -16.87 2.64
CA TYR A 265 32.88 -17.90 3.69
C TYR A 265 34.09 -17.74 4.62
N GLY A 266 35.22 -17.25 4.10
CA GLY A 266 36.45 -17.01 4.86
C GLY A 266 36.58 -15.61 5.47
N ALA A 267 35.55 -14.76 5.35
CA ALA A 267 35.54 -13.45 5.98
C ALA A 267 35.28 -13.57 7.49
N PRO A 268 35.65 -12.55 8.29
CA PRO A 268 35.26 -12.50 9.69
C PRO A 268 33.75 -12.62 9.88
N ALA A 269 33.31 -13.26 10.97
CA ALA A 269 31.89 -13.49 11.23
C ALA A 269 31.06 -12.20 11.25
N SER A 270 31.63 -11.10 11.76
CA SER A 270 31.00 -9.77 11.76
C SER A 270 30.78 -9.21 10.35
N VAL A 271 31.78 -9.31 9.47
CA VAL A 271 31.70 -8.88 8.06
C VAL A 271 30.67 -9.72 7.30
N ARG A 272 30.69 -11.04 7.52
CA ARG A 272 29.75 -11.96 6.87
C ARG A 272 28.31 -11.74 7.36
N ALA A 273 28.11 -11.53 8.65
CA ALA A 273 26.82 -11.20 9.25
C ALA A 273 26.29 -9.86 8.74
N ALA A 274 27.15 -8.84 8.63
CA ALA A 274 26.83 -7.54 8.05
C ALA A 274 26.35 -7.69 6.60
N PHE A 275 27.13 -8.37 5.75
CA PHE A 275 26.75 -8.64 4.37
C PHE A 275 25.42 -9.38 4.28
N ALA A 276 25.25 -10.47 5.03
CA ALA A 276 24.03 -11.25 5.01
C ALA A 276 22.81 -10.41 5.38
N THR A 277 22.92 -9.60 6.44
CA THR A 277 21.84 -8.74 6.93
C THR A 277 21.46 -7.67 5.90
N LEU A 278 22.44 -6.98 5.31
CA LEU A 278 22.22 -5.93 4.30
C LEU A 278 21.67 -6.50 2.98
N ALA A 279 22.18 -7.65 2.56
CA ALA A 279 21.67 -8.33 1.38
C ALA A 279 20.21 -8.76 1.57
N ALA A 280 19.85 -9.29 2.74
CA ALA A 280 18.47 -9.67 3.05
C ALA A 280 17.52 -8.47 3.10
N ALA A 281 17.96 -7.36 3.70
CA ALA A 281 17.18 -6.12 3.71
C ALA A 281 17.02 -5.55 2.29
N THR A 282 18.08 -5.56 1.47
CA THR A 282 18.01 -5.11 0.07
C THR A 282 17.07 -5.98 -0.77
N VAL A 283 17.15 -7.31 -0.63
CA VAL A 283 16.21 -8.25 -1.27
C VAL A 283 14.77 -7.92 -0.88
N ALA A 284 14.51 -7.68 0.40
CA ALA A 284 13.16 -7.37 0.88
C ALA A 284 12.65 -6.03 0.33
N THR A 285 13.44 -4.96 0.37
CA THR A 285 13.05 -3.64 -0.14
C THR A 285 12.83 -3.63 -1.65
N GLU A 286 13.72 -4.25 -2.44
CA GLU A 286 13.51 -4.32 -3.89
C GLU A 286 12.31 -5.22 -4.22
N THR A 287 12.09 -6.31 -3.49
CA THR A 287 10.90 -7.15 -3.69
C THR A 287 9.62 -6.39 -3.37
N ALA A 288 9.61 -5.59 -2.29
CA ALA A 288 8.47 -4.73 -1.97
C ALA A 288 8.17 -3.76 -3.11
N LYS A 289 9.21 -3.12 -3.66
CA LYS A 289 9.07 -2.24 -4.82
C LYS A 289 8.46 -2.97 -6.03
N GLN A 290 8.95 -4.16 -6.35
CA GLN A 290 8.43 -4.94 -7.47
C GLN A 290 6.96 -5.34 -7.25
N ILE A 291 6.58 -5.70 -6.03
CA ILE A 291 5.19 -6.02 -5.66
C ILE A 291 4.29 -4.78 -5.77
N SER A 292 4.76 -3.61 -5.33
CA SER A 292 4.07 -2.33 -5.50
C SER A 292 3.88 -1.95 -6.97
N ASP A 293 4.93 -2.11 -7.79
CA ASP A 293 4.86 -1.87 -9.24
C ASP A 293 3.89 -2.85 -9.92
N ASP A 294 3.85 -4.11 -9.47
CA ASP A 294 2.90 -5.13 -9.93
C ASP A 294 1.46 -4.76 -9.60
N GLU A 295 1.19 -4.37 -8.35
CA GLU A 295 -0.13 -3.92 -7.87
C GLU A 295 -0.66 -2.76 -8.71
N LYS A 296 0.19 -1.74 -8.93
CA LYS A 296 -0.15 -0.57 -9.75
C LYS A 296 -0.50 -0.96 -11.18
N LYS A 297 0.35 -1.74 -11.85
CA LYS A 297 0.11 -2.18 -13.24
C LYS A 297 -1.14 -3.04 -13.37
N MET A 298 -1.45 -3.86 -12.36
CA MET A 298 -2.70 -4.61 -12.32
C MET A 298 -3.91 -3.71 -12.20
N GLY A 299 -3.87 -2.72 -11.28
CA GLY A 299 -4.92 -1.72 -11.15
C GLY A 299 -5.18 -0.97 -12.46
N GLU A 300 -4.11 -0.50 -13.11
CA GLU A 300 -4.16 0.16 -14.43
C GLU A 300 -4.76 -0.75 -15.51
N SER A 301 -4.33 -2.03 -15.57
CA SER A 301 -4.85 -3.00 -16.54
C SER A 301 -6.34 -3.29 -16.32
N ILE A 302 -6.79 -3.46 -15.08
CA ILE A 302 -8.21 -3.69 -14.74
C ILE A 302 -9.06 -2.45 -15.04
N ALA A 303 -8.54 -1.26 -14.76
CA ALA A 303 -9.21 -0.01 -15.10
C ALA A 303 -9.38 0.14 -16.62
N ALA A 304 -8.35 -0.19 -17.40
CA ALA A 304 -8.40 -0.17 -18.86
C ALA A 304 -9.37 -1.22 -19.45
N GLU A 305 -9.54 -2.36 -18.78
CA GLU A 305 -10.59 -3.34 -19.13
C GLU A 305 -12.01 -2.76 -18.98
N ARG A 306 -12.22 -1.78 -18.09
CA ARG A 306 -13.54 -1.17 -17.86
C ARG A 306 -13.90 -0.06 -18.85
N VAL A 307 -12.93 0.44 -19.62
CA VAL A 307 -13.17 1.50 -20.61
C VAL A 307 -13.78 0.90 -21.89
N ALA A 308 -14.90 1.49 -22.33
CA ALA A 308 -15.50 1.22 -23.63
C ALA A 308 -14.58 1.78 -24.72
N ILE A 309 -14.03 0.91 -25.58
CA ILE A 309 -13.19 1.34 -26.70
C ILE A 309 -14.05 1.71 -27.90
N ASP A 310 -15.24 1.14 -28.04
CA ASP A 310 -16.06 1.33 -29.23
C ASP A 310 -17.14 2.38 -28.99
N ASP A 311 -17.29 3.31 -29.93
CA ASP A 311 -18.49 4.13 -30.01
C ASP A 311 -19.72 3.28 -30.41
N ALA A 312 -20.92 3.86 -30.33
CA ALA A 312 -22.16 3.18 -30.74
C ALA A 312 -22.19 2.76 -32.22
N GLU A 313 -21.24 3.24 -33.04
CA GLU A 313 -21.05 2.91 -34.46
C GLU A 313 -19.91 1.90 -34.70
N GLY A 314 -19.23 1.43 -33.65
CA GLY A 314 -18.14 0.44 -33.72
C GLY A 314 -16.77 1.02 -34.10
N ARG A 315 -16.52 2.32 -33.87
CA ARG A 315 -15.20 2.94 -34.12
C ARG A 315 -14.35 2.94 -32.85
N GLU A 316 -13.09 2.54 -32.98
CA GLU A 316 -12.12 2.56 -31.89
C GLU A 316 -11.83 4.01 -31.44
N LEU A 317 -12.23 4.31 -30.20
CA LEU A 317 -12.02 5.58 -29.50
C LEU A 317 -10.64 5.66 -28.81
N ALA A 318 -9.98 4.52 -28.58
CA ALA A 318 -8.70 4.45 -27.88
C ALA A 318 -7.85 3.27 -28.38
N SER A 319 -6.52 3.42 -28.36
CA SER A 319 -5.59 2.33 -28.65
C SER A 319 -5.67 1.24 -27.58
N GLU A 320 -5.66 -0.02 -28.00
CA GLU A 320 -5.66 -1.19 -27.12
C GLU A 320 -4.40 -1.16 -26.23
N SER A 321 -4.59 -1.08 -24.91
CA SER A 321 -3.50 -1.22 -23.95
C SER A 321 -3.17 -2.70 -23.78
N GLU A 322 -1.89 -3.10 -23.93
CA GLU A 322 -1.47 -4.46 -23.64
C GLU A 322 -1.80 -4.82 -22.17
N PRO A 323 -2.50 -5.94 -21.91
CA PRO A 323 -2.87 -6.30 -20.55
C PRO A 323 -1.65 -6.72 -19.74
N TYR A 324 -1.66 -6.35 -18.46
CA TYR A 324 -0.63 -6.81 -17.53
C TYR A 324 -0.95 -8.23 -17.04
N LEU A 325 -0.06 -9.18 -17.33
CA LEU A 325 -0.26 -10.60 -17.04
C LEU A 325 0.58 -11.00 -15.83
N LEU A 326 -0.04 -11.02 -14.65
CA LEU A 326 0.53 -11.54 -13.41
C LEU A 326 -0.45 -12.54 -12.77
N SER A 327 0.03 -13.74 -12.47
CA SER A 327 -0.79 -14.75 -11.77
C SER A 327 -0.59 -14.70 -10.24
N PRO A 328 -1.56 -15.21 -9.46
CA PRO A 328 -1.40 -15.37 -8.01
C PRO A 328 -0.17 -16.20 -7.63
N ASP A 329 0.09 -17.26 -8.40
CA ASP A 329 1.23 -18.16 -8.17
C ASP A 329 2.57 -17.45 -8.41
N GLU A 330 2.66 -16.59 -9.43
CA GLU A 330 3.88 -15.82 -9.69
C GLU A 330 4.19 -14.82 -8.57
N LEU A 331 3.16 -14.23 -7.99
CA LEU A 331 3.27 -13.29 -6.87
C LEU A 331 3.67 -14.01 -5.57
N GLU A 332 3.07 -15.18 -5.29
CA GLU A 332 3.45 -16.05 -4.16
C GLU A 332 4.87 -16.60 -4.28
N ASP A 333 5.27 -17.03 -5.49
CA ASP A 333 6.64 -17.46 -5.77
C ASP A 333 7.65 -16.33 -5.50
N THR A 334 7.31 -15.09 -5.86
CA THR A 334 8.14 -13.91 -5.62
C THR A 334 8.32 -13.65 -4.13
N LEU A 335 7.23 -13.72 -3.36
CA LEU A 335 7.26 -13.64 -1.89
C LEU A 335 8.08 -14.76 -1.27
N ALA A 336 7.89 -16.00 -1.73
CA ALA A 336 8.58 -17.17 -1.23
C ALA A 336 10.09 -17.03 -1.36
N LEU A 337 10.59 -16.59 -2.52
CA LEU A 337 12.02 -16.36 -2.75
C LEU A 337 12.63 -15.37 -1.76
N ALA A 338 11.96 -14.23 -1.52
CA ALA A 338 12.43 -13.24 -0.57
C ALA A 338 12.40 -13.78 0.88
N ARG A 339 11.31 -14.45 1.28
CA ARG A 339 11.16 -15.01 2.63
C ARG A 339 12.14 -16.14 2.92
N GLU A 340 12.36 -17.05 1.96
CA GLU A 340 13.33 -18.14 2.11
C GLU A 340 14.75 -17.59 2.31
N PHE A 341 15.14 -16.57 1.53
CA PHE A 341 16.43 -15.93 1.69
C PHE A 341 16.57 -15.22 3.05
N ILE A 342 15.55 -14.47 3.49
CA ILE A 342 15.52 -13.87 4.82
C ILE A 342 15.67 -14.95 5.89
N GLN A 343 14.90 -16.03 5.80
CA GLN A 343 14.92 -17.13 6.76
C GLN A 343 16.28 -17.83 6.84
N GLN A 344 16.97 -17.98 5.70
CA GLN A 344 18.34 -18.50 5.63
C GLN A 344 19.34 -17.59 6.36
N VAL A 345 19.15 -16.27 6.29
CA VAL A 345 20.06 -15.27 6.87
C VAL A 345 19.83 -15.05 8.37
N LEU A 346 18.60 -15.23 8.86
CA LEU A 346 18.22 -14.93 10.26
C LEU A 346 19.18 -15.47 11.35
N PRO A 347 19.73 -16.70 11.28
CA PRO A 347 20.61 -17.24 12.31
C PRO A 347 21.91 -16.44 12.53
N GLN A 348 22.35 -15.71 11.52
CA GLN A 348 23.60 -14.93 11.53
C GLN A 348 23.34 -13.42 11.38
N ALA A 349 22.08 -12.99 11.41
CA ALA A 349 21.69 -11.61 11.16
C ALA A 349 21.98 -10.71 12.37
N VAL A 350 22.45 -9.48 12.10
CA VAL A 350 22.65 -8.43 13.11
C VAL A 350 21.32 -7.89 13.61
N SER A 351 20.34 -7.74 12.72
CA SER A 351 19.03 -7.14 12.99
C SER A 351 17.87 -8.08 12.65
N PRO A 352 17.76 -9.25 13.31
CA PRO A 352 16.79 -10.29 12.95
C PRO A 352 15.33 -9.84 13.14
N TYR A 353 15.07 -8.94 14.09
CA TYR A 353 13.71 -8.41 14.31
C TYR A 353 13.23 -7.58 13.12
N ARG A 354 14.08 -6.68 12.59
CA ARG A 354 13.72 -5.85 11.44
C ARG A 354 13.53 -6.68 10.18
N LEU A 355 14.40 -7.66 9.95
CA LEU A 355 14.23 -8.60 8.82
C LEU A 355 12.92 -9.39 8.89
N LYS A 356 12.52 -9.84 10.09
CA LYS A 356 11.21 -10.48 10.30
C LYS A 356 10.05 -9.53 10.02
N LYS A 357 10.16 -8.27 10.44
CA LYS A 357 9.15 -7.25 10.16
C LYS A 357 9.02 -6.99 8.65
N MET A 358 10.14 -6.85 7.93
CA MET A 358 10.13 -6.70 6.47
C MET A 358 9.47 -7.92 5.78
N ALA A 359 9.76 -9.14 6.24
CA ALA A 359 9.10 -10.34 5.73
C ALA A 359 7.58 -10.38 6.01
N ALA A 360 7.14 -9.81 7.14
CA ALA A 360 5.73 -9.66 7.46
C ALA A 360 5.06 -8.63 6.54
N THR A 361 5.64 -7.44 6.37
CA THR A 361 5.15 -6.40 5.44
C THR A 361 4.99 -6.94 4.02
N LEU A 362 5.96 -7.73 3.53
CA LEU A 362 5.85 -8.39 2.22
C LEU A 362 4.68 -9.38 2.14
N SER A 363 4.43 -10.12 3.23
CA SER A 363 3.32 -11.09 3.28
C SER A 363 1.97 -10.39 3.29
N ASP A 364 1.85 -9.28 4.03
CA ASP A 364 0.65 -8.47 4.11
C ASP A 364 0.35 -7.81 2.75
N ALA A 365 1.38 -7.29 2.07
CA ALA A 365 1.27 -6.74 0.72
C ALA A 365 0.71 -7.76 -0.28
N VAL A 366 1.30 -8.96 -0.32
CA VAL A 366 0.83 -10.04 -1.20
C VAL A 366 -0.60 -10.47 -0.87
N LEU A 367 -0.92 -10.60 0.42
CA LEU A 367 -2.26 -10.98 0.84
C LEU A 367 -3.31 -9.95 0.40
N ARG A 368 -3.00 -8.66 0.56
CA ARG A 368 -3.87 -7.55 0.12
C ARG A 368 -4.14 -7.64 -1.37
N ILE A 369 -3.09 -7.72 -2.19
CA ILE A 369 -3.21 -7.82 -3.66
C ILE A 369 -4.08 -9.00 -4.07
N LYS A 370 -3.89 -10.16 -3.42
CA LYS A 370 -4.68 -11.36 -3.74
C LYS A 370 -6.15 -11.18 -3.42
N LEU A 371 -6.47 -10.55 -2.29
CA LEU A 371 -7.85 -10.28 -1.89
C LEU A 371 -8.52 -9.25 -2.80
N GLU A 372 -7.82 -8.17 -3.15
CA GLU A 372 -8.38 -7.05 -3.91
C GLU A 372 -8.50 -7.34 -5.40
N TYR A 373 -7.47 -7.96 -6.01
CA TYR A 373 -7.37 -8.05 -7.48
C TYR A 373 -7.41 -9.47 -8.03
N MET A 374 -7.12 -10.48 -7.21
CA MET A 374 -6.90 -11.85 -7.69
C MET A 374 -7.78 -12.91 -7.03
N THR A 375 -8.92 -12.51 -6.45
CA THR A 375 -9.89 -13.48 -5.97
C THR A 375 -10.39 -14.31 -7.15
N THR A 376 -10.28 -15.64 -7.06
CA THR A 376 -10.64 -16.55 -8.15
C THR A 376 -11.67 -17.58 -7.69
N LYS A 377 -12.48 -18.04 -8.64
CA LYS A 377 -13.44 -19.13 -8.49
C LYS A 377 -13.21 -20.17 -9.59
N THR A 378 -13.44 -21.44 -9.27
CA THR A 378 -13.39 -22.51 -10.25
C THR A 378 -14.77 -22.72 -10.88
N ILE A 379 -14.84 -22.76 -12.20
CA ILE A 379 -16.03 -23.13 -12.96
C ILE A 379 -15.76 -24.41 -13.75
N ASN A 380 -16.81 -25.19 -14.03
CA ASN A 380 -16.69 -26.37 -14.87
C ASN A 380 -17.37 -26.14 -16.22
N VAL A 381 -16.58 -26.18 -17.29
CA VAL A 381 -17.01 -25.92 -18.66
C VAL A 381 -17.18 -27.24 -19.40
N THR A 382 -18.42 -27.57 -19.78
CA THR A 382 -18.78 -28.88 -20.36
C THR A 382 -18.37 -29.04 -21.82
N HIS A 383 -18.30 -27.94 -22.57
CA HIS A 383 -17.94 -27.92 -23.99
C HIS A 383 -16.72 -27.04 -24.21
N GLU A 384 -15.97 -27.31 -25.27
CA GLU A 384 -14.84 -26.48 -25.67
C GLU A 384 -15.34 -25.06 -25.95
N THR A 385 -15.03 -24.14 -25.03
CA THR A 385 -15.60 -22.78 -25.01
C THR A 385 -14.46 -21.77 -25.05
N PRO A 386 -14.54 -20.73 -25.90
CA PRO A 386 -13.49 -19.74 -25.97
C PRO A 386 -13.46 -18.85 -24.72
N LEU A 387 -12.26 -18.45 -24.28
CA LEU A 387 -12.06 -17.71 -23.03
C LEU A 387 -12.79 -16.35 -22.97
N HIS A 388 -12.96 -15.66 -24.09
CA HIS A 388 -13.75 -14.40 -24.13
C HIS A 388 -15.22 -14.62 -23.79
N LYS A 389 -15.78 -15.78 -24.16
CA LYS A 389 -17.16 -16.15 -23.80
C LYS A 389 -17.24 -16.54 -22.33
N ILE A 390 -16.26 -17.28 -21.83
CA ILE A 390 -16.14 -17.61 -20.41
C ILE A 390 -16.06 -16.34 -19.54
N ALA A 391 -15.31 -15.32 -19.99
CA ALA A 391 -15.26 -14.02 -19.32
C ALA A 391 -16.65 -13.36 -19.25
N LEU A 392 -17.33 -13.25 -20.40
CA LEU A 392 -18.66 -12.63 -20.48
C LEU A 392 -19.72 -13.37 -19.64
N ASP A 393 -19.73 -14.70 -19.69
CA ASP A 393 -20.66 -15.55 -18.91
C ASP A 393 -20.45 -15.37 -17.39
N ASN A 394 -19.28 -14.86 -16.98
CA ASN A 394 -18.93 -14.55 -15.59
C ASN A 394 -18.95 -13.04 -15.28
N LYS A 395 -19.60 -12.23 -16.14
CA LYS A 395 -19.72 -10.77 -16.02
C LYS A 395 -18.39 -10.00 -16.04
N LEU A 396 -17.32 -10.63 -16.52
CA LEU A 396 -16.07 -9.95 -16.81
C LEU A 396 -16.15 -9.34 -18.22
N ASN A 397 -15.37 -8.30 -18.47
CA ASN A 397 -15.22 -7.76 -19.81
C ASN A 397 -14.58 -8.83 -20.72
N TYR A 398 -14.95 -8.88 -22.01
CA TYR A 398 -14.33 -9.78 -22.99
C TYR A 398 -12.80 -9.64 -23.04
N LYS A 399 -12.27 -8.45 -22.74
CA LYS A 399 -10.82 -8.17 -22.63
C LYS A 399 -10.12 -8.95 -21.52
N ALA A 400 -10.84 -9.35 -20.48
CA ALA A 400 -10.29 -10.17 -19.41
C ALA A 400 -9.86 -11.56 -19.90
N ALA A 401 -10.22 -11.96 -21.14
CA ALA A 401 -9.81 -13.22 -21.75
C ALA A 401 -8.30 -13.45 -21.76
N GLU A 402 -7.49 -12.40 -21.96
CA GLU A 402 -6.03 -12.53 -21.96
C GLU A 402 -5.49 -12.80 -20.55
N ARG A 403 -6.03 -12.12 -19.53
CA ARG A 403 -5.70 -12.40 -18.12
C ARG A 403 -6.16 -13.80 -17.72
N LEU A 404 -7.35 -14.22 -18.15
CA LEU A 404 -7.83 -15.60 -17.94
C LEU A 404 -6.95 -16.64 -18.64
N CYS A 405 -6.37 -16.30 -19.79
CA CYS A 405 -5.42 -17.15 -20.49
C CYS A 405 -4.15 -17.36 -19.66
N ALA A 406 -3.61 -16.29 -19.08
CA ALA A 406 -2.46 -16.36 -18.18
C ALA A 406 -2.79 -17.14 -16.89
N LEU A 407 -3.93 -16.85 -16.27
CA LEU A 407 -4.39 -17.52 -15.04
C LEU A 407 -4.53 -19.04 -15.21
N ASN A 408 -5.01 -19.49 -16.38
CA ASN A 408 -5.22 -20.92 -16.65
C ASN A 408 -4.06 -21.55 -17.44
N ASN A 409 -2.98 -20.81 -17.70
CA ASN A 409 -1.85 -21.26 -18.52
C ASN A 409 -2.28 -21.88 -19.88
N ALA A 410 -3.30 -21.30 -20.50
CA ALA A 410 -3.84 -21.79 -21.76
C ALA A 410 -2.92 -21.42 -22.94
N LYS A 411 -2.81 -22.30 -23.95
CA LYS A 411 -2.04 -22.06 -25.18
C LYS A 411 -3.00 -21.80 -26.35
N ASN A 412 -2.63 -20.89 -27.25
CA ASN A 412 -3.45 -20.50 -28.40
C ASN A 412 -3.76 -21.66 -29.37
N PRO A 413 -4.98 -21.75 -29.94
CA PRO A 413 -6.14 -20.87 -29.69
C PRO A 413 -6.84 -21.15 -28.35
N THR A 414 -7.29 -20.07 -27.70
CA THR A 414 -7.78 -19.98 -26.30
C THR A 414 -9.17 -20.60 -26.08
N PHE A 415 -9.26 -21.91 -26.24
CA PHE A 415 -10.43 -22.70 -25.85
C PHE A 415 -10.13 -23.51 -24.59
N MET A 416 -11.09 -23.56 -23.68
CA MET A 416 -10.98 -24.32 -22.45
C MET A 416 -12.15 -25.30 -22.30
N LYS A 417 -11.89 -26.43 -21.66
CA LYS A 417 -12.86 -27.46 -21.29
C LYS A 417 -12.46 -28.08 -19.96
N GLY A 418 -13.44 -28.38 -19.11
CA GLY A 418 -13.22 -28.89 -17.76
C GLY A 418 -13.15 -27.77 -16.73
N GLU A 419 -12.31 -27.93 -15.71
CA GLU A 419 -12.14 -26.93 -14.65
C GLU A 419 -11.35 -25.73 -15.18
N VAL A 420 -11.93 -24.54 -15.04
CA VAL A 420 -11.36 -23.26 -15.45
C VAL A 420 -11.43 -22.30 -14.27
N LEU A 421 -10.31 -21.66 -13.95
CA LEU A 421 -10.23 -20.60 -12.96
C LEU A 421 -10.67 -19.27 -13.60
N VAL A 422 -11.54 -18.54 -12.92
CA VAL A 422 -12.05 -17.24 -13.36
C VAL A 422 -12.00 -16.27 -12.19
N TYR A 423 -11.68 -15.00 -12.45
CA TYR A 423 -11.73 -13.97 -11.40
C TYR A 423 -13.16 -13.84 -10.84
N ALA A 424 -13.26 -13.74 -9.52
CA ALA A 424 -14.51 -13.44 -8.82
C ALA A 424 -14.82 -11.94 -8.96
N GLU A 425 -16.12 -11.61 -8.95
CA GLU A 425 -16.60 -10.22 -8.97
C GLU A 425 -16.45 -9.57 -7.59
#